data_AF-A0A3D5G8Z8-F1
#
_entry.id   AF-A0A3D5G8Z8-F1
#
_cell.length_a   1.000
_cell.length_b   1.000
_cell.length_c   1.000
_cell.angle_alpha   90.00
_cell.angle_beta   90.00
_cell.angle_gamma   90.00
#
_symmetry.space_group_name_H-M   'P 1'
#
loop_
_entity.id
_entity.type
_entity.pdbx_description
1 polymer ?
#
loop_
_entity_poly.entity_id
_entity_poly.type
_entity_poly.pdbx_seq_one_letter_code
_entity_poly.pdbx_strand_id
1 'polypeptide(L)'
;MSNAIMVIFPHREQYTWVFDDEKVGLVREPFVQGVPEMIDALVADIPNAEKGFRMLFSATPFPGYQAEMVLLREEYGGNWYRWESKNMEGWLCPAMFKYFTQAPPKLYCKAEQIKPST
;
A
#
# COMPACT_ATOMS: atom_id res chain seq x y z
N MET A 1 17.16 11.22 -1.26
CA MET A 1 16.12 10.18 -1.07
C MET A 1 16.25 9.64 0.33
N SER A 2 15.20 9.76 1.14
CA SER A 2 15.18 9.20 2.49
C SER A 2 14.91 7.69 2.40
N ASN A 3 15.81 6.87 2.94
CA ASN A 3 15.63 5.43 3.11
C ASN A 3 14.76 5.19 4.36
N ALA A 4 13.53 5.68 4.31
CA ALA A 4 12.54 5.43 5.32
C ALA A 4 11.71 4.21 4.90
N ILE A 5 11.21 3.46 5.88
CA ILE A 5 10.10 2.54 5.69
C ILE A 5 8.88 3.20 6.31
N MET A 6 7.84 3.39 5.51
CA MET A 6 6.57 3.95 5.95
C MET A 6 5.66 2.82 6.41
N VAL A 7 4.74 3.15 7.31
CA VAL A 7 3.83 2.18 7.91
C VAL A 7 2.43 2.78 7.96
N ILE A 8 1.46 2.05 7.44
CA ILE A 8 0.03 2.32 7.60
C ILE A 8 -0.67 1.04 8.07
N PHE A 9 -1.93 1.17 8.50
CA PHE A 9 -2.70 0.06 9.05
C PHE A 9 -4.03 -0.07 8.30
N PRO A 10 -4.04 -0.71 7.11
CA PRO A 10 -5.28 -0.85 6.37
C PRO A 10 -6.23 -1.85 7.04
N HIS A 11 -7.52 -1.60 6.91
CA HIS A 11 -8.62 -2.47 7.32
C HIS A 11 -9.76 -2.41 6.30
N ARG A 12 -10.71 -3.33 6.41
CA ARG A 12 -11.89 -3.37 5.54
C ARG A 12 -13.02 -2.55 6.15
N GLU A 13 -13.52 -1.56 5.42
CA GLU A 13 -14.71 -0.79 5.79
C GLU A 13 -15.64 -0.67 4.57
N GLN A 14 -16.94 -0.87 4.77
CA GLN A 14 -17.97 -0.72 3.72
C GLN A 14 -17.55 -1.34 2.37
N TYR A 15 -17.05 -2.59 2.43
CA TYR A 15 -16.64 -3.42 1.29
C TYR A 15 -15.33 -3.06 0.59
N THR A 16 -14.60 -2.02 1.01
CA THR A 16 -13.27 -1.66 0.45
C THR A 16 -12.18 -1.64 1.51
N TRP A 17 -10.92 -1.60 1.07
CA TRP A 17 -9.77 -1.34 1.93
C TRP A 17 -9.61 0.15 2.14
N VAL A 18 -9.50 0.57 3.39
CA VAL A 18 -9.22 1.96 3.78
C VAL A 18 -8.07 1.98 4.79
N PHE A 19 -7.49 3.15 5.03
CA PHE A 19 -6.55 3.36 6.13
C PHE A 19 -6.65 4.78 6.68
N ASP A 20 -6.21 4.95 7.91
CA ASP A 20 -6.08 6.24 8.59
C ASP A 20 -4.60 6.56 8.82
N ASP A 21 -4.24 7.83 8.71
CA ASP A 21 -2.94 8.34 9.14
C ASP A 21 -3.07 9.79 9.59
N GLU A 22 -3.20 9.98 10.90
CA GLU A 22 -3.36 11.29 11.54
C GLU A 22 -2.18 12.23 11.26
N LYS A 23 -0.96 11.70 11.09
CA LYS A 23 0.26 12.51 10.89
C LYS A 23 0.21 13.32 9.60
N VAL A 24 -0.57 12.84 8.64
CA VAL A 24 -0.74 13.47 7.33
C VAL A 24 -2.21 13.79 7.04
N GLY A 25 -3.08 13.70 8.05
CA GLY A 25 -4.50 14.05 7.97
C GLY A 25 -5.28 13.20 6.96
N LEU A 26 -5.03 11.89 6.91
CA LEU A 26 -5.84 10.94 6.14
C LEU A 26 -6.81 10.24 7.09
N VAL A 27 -8.10 10.27 6.75
CA VAL A 27 -9.18 9.63 7.51
C VAL A 27 -9.96 8.74 6.56
N ARG A 28 -9.91 7.43 6.79
CA ARG A 28 -10.50 6.38 5.95
C ARG A 28 -10.20 6.59 4.47
N GLU A 29 -8.95 6.90 4.16
CA GLU A 29 -8.48 7.06 2.78
C GLU A 29 -8.67 5.73 2.06
N PRO A 30 -9.50 5.68 0.99
CA PRO A 30 -9.79 4.43 0.32
C PRO A 30 -8.70 4.06 -0.67
N PHE A 31 -8.37 2.77 -0.72
CA PHE A 31 -7.73 2.21 -1.89
C PHE A 31 -8.76 2.01 -3.01
N VAL A 32 -8.40 2.37 -4.23
CA VAL A 32 -9.30 2.33 -5.39
C VAL A 32 -8.58 1.78 -6.61
N GLN A 33 -9.33 1.42 -7.65
CA GLN A 33 -8.82 1.12 -8.99
C GLN A 33 -7.67 0.09 -9.01
N GLY A 34 -7.98 -1.18 -8.79
CA GLY A 34 -7.02 -2.30 -8.86
C GLY A 34 -6.18 -2.50 -7.60
N VAL A 35 -5.95 -1.44 -6.81
CA VAL A 35 -5.21 -1.55 -5.55
C VAL A 35 -5.92 -2.43 -4.52
N PRO A 36 -7.27 -2.41 -4.36
CA PRO A 36 -7.95 -3.32 -3.46
C PRO A 36 -7.67 -4.80 -3.75
N GLU A 37 -7.68 -5.19 -5.02
CA GLU A 37 -7.39 -6.56 -5.46
C GLU A 37 -5.91 -6.91 -5.22
N MET A 38 -5.00 -5.95 -5.42
CA MET A 38 -3.58 -6.14 -5.10
C MET A 38 -3.36 -6.32 -3.60
N ILE A 39 -4.12 -5.63 -2.75
CA ILE A 39 -4.10 -5.84 -1.30
C ILE A 39 -4.64 -7.23 -0.98
N ASP A 40 -5.76 -7.64 -1.57
CA ASP A 40 -6.32 -8.99 -1.38
C ASP A 40 -5.27 -10.08 -1.70
N ALA A 41 -4.52 -9.91 -2.80
CA ALA A 41 -3.43 -10.81 -3.18
C ALA A 41 -2.22 -10.76 -2.22
N LEU A 42 -1.90 -9.59 -1.66
CA LEU A 42 -0.78 -9.39 -0.74
C LEU A 42 -1.06 -9.99 0.64
N VAL A 43 -2.32 -9.96 1.09
CA VAL A 43 -2.75 -10.39 2.44
C VAL A 43 -3.41 -11.76 2.44
N ALA A 44 -3.38 -12.50 1.34
CA ALA A 44 -4.06 -13.80 1.17
C ALA A 44 -3.74 -14.81 2.28
N ASP A 45 -2.52 -14.78 2.81
CA ASP A 45 -2.05 -15.69 3.86
C ASP A 45 -2.14 -15.09 5.29
N ILE A 46 -2.73 -13.90 5.44
CA ILE A 46 -2.90 -13.22 6.73
C ILE A 46 -4.32 -13.47 7.26
N PRO A 47 -4.48 -14.24 8.35
CA PRO A 47 -5.82 -14.54 8.88
C PRO A 47 -6.44 -13.29 9.51
N ASN A 48 -7.73 -13.07 9.22
CA ASN A 48 -8.50 -11.90 9.64
C ASN A 48 -7.92 -10.55 9.17
N ALA A 49 -7.23 -10.50 8.02
CA ALA A 49 -6.66 -9.26 7.48
C ALA A 49 -7.68 -8.13 7.34
N GLU A 50 -8.96 -8.46 7.12
CA GLU A 50 -10.06 -7.50 7.03
C GLU A 50 -10.25 -6.68 8.31
N LYS A 51 -9.83 -7.20 9.47
CA LYS A 51 -9.87 -6.48 10.75
C LYS A 51 -8.69 -5.54 10.96
N GLY A 52 -7.70 -5.59 10.08
CA GLY A 52 -6.49 -4.79 10.17
C GLY A 52 -5.22 -5.61 9.95
N PHE A 53 -4.28 -5.03 9.21
CA PHE A 53 -2.92 -5.54 9.09
C PHE A 53 -1.93 -4.38 9.05
N ARG A 54 -0.64 -4.66 9.26
CA ARG A 54 0.43 -3.67 9.14
C ARG A 54 0.98 -3.69 7.72
N MET A 55 0.87 -2.58 6.99
CA MET A 55 1.47 -2.41 5.68
C MET A 55 2.76 -1.59 5.81
N LEU A 56 3.88 -2.18 5.44
CA LEU A 56 5.15 -1.48 5.26
C LEU A 56 5.34 -1.17 3.78
N PHE A 57 5.81 0.03 3.47
CA PHE A 57 6.16 0.39 2.10
C PHE A 57 7.38 1.32 2.03
N SER A 58 8.14 1.26 0.92
CA SER A 58 9.32 2.10 0.71
C SER A 58 9.66 2.25 -0.78
N ALA A 59 10.34 3.34 -1.13
CA ALA A 59 10.91 3.55 -2.47
C ALA A 59 12.21 2.74 -2.69
N THR A 60 12.80 2.21 -1.63
CA THR A 60 14.02 1.38 -1.66
C THR A 60 13.72 -0.03 -1.14
N PRO A 61 14.39 -1.07 -1.67
CA PRO A 61 14.16 -2.43 -1.19
C PRO A 61 14.58 -2.57 0.27
N PHE A 62 13.83 -3.36 1.03
CA PHE A 62 14.13 -3.67 2.43
C PHE A 62 14.01 -5.18 2.70
N PRO A 63 14.73 -5.74 3.69
CA PRO A 63 14.70 -7.17 3.96
C PRO A 63 13.28 -7.71 4.15
N GLY A 64 12.92 -8.72 3.35
CA GLY A 64 11.62 -9.40 3.43
C GLY A 64 10.43 -8.64 2.82
N TYR A 65 10.66 -7.67 1.91
CA TYR A 65 9.57 -7.18 1.06
C TYR A 65 8.92 -8.36 0.30
N GLN A 66 7.61 -8.26 0.07
CA GLN A 66 6.81 -9.31 -0.57
C GLN A 66 6.42 -8.94 -2.01
N ALA A 67 6.26 -7.65 -2.28
CA ALA A 67 5.92 -7.14 -3.59
C ALA A 67 6.87 -6.02 -4.02
N GLU A 68 7.29 -6.06 -5.28
CA GLU A 68 7.94 -4.95 -5.98
C GLU A 68 6.94 -4.44 -7.03
N MET A 69 6.55 -3.18 -6.89
CA MET A 69 5.65 -2.49 -7.81
C MET A 69 6.45 -1.52 -8.67
N VAL A 70 6.24 -1.53 -9.98
CA VAL A 70 6.96 -0.66 -10.93
C VAL A 70 6.03 0.41 -11.46
N LEU A 71 6.46 1.68 -11.39
CA LEU A 71 5.71 2.81 -11.93
C LEU A 71 5.50 2.64 -13.44
N LEU A 72 4.25 2.78 -13.90
CA LEU A 72 3.88 2.67 -15.31
C LEU A 72 3.62 4.02 -15.96
N ARG A 73 2.66 4.76 -15.42
CA ARG A 73 2.14 6.00 -16.01
C ARG A 73 1.47 6.86 -14.95
N GLU A 74 1.46 8.17 -15.20
CA GLU A 74 0.66 9.12 -14.43
C GLU A 74 -0.72 9.26 -15.06
N GLU A 75 -1.76 9.35 -14.24
CA GLU A 75 -3.14 9.63 -14.69
C GLU A 75 -3.93 10.32 -13.58
N TYR A 76 -4.70 11.36 -13.93
CA TYR A 76 -5.52 12.15 -12.98
C TYR A 76 -4.76 12.61 -11.71
N GLY A 77 -3.47 12.93 -11.84
CA GLY A 77 -2.59 13.33 -10.73
C GLY A 77 -2.16 12.19 -9.80
N GLY A 78 -2.63 10.96 -10.03
CA GLY A 78 -2.14 9.75 -9.38
C GLY A 78 -1.23 8.95 -10.31
N ASN A 79 -0.79 7.79 -9.83
CA ASN A 79 0.23 6.99 -10.50
C ASN A 79 -0.17 5.52 -10.55
N TRP A 80 -0.12 4.93 -11.73
CA TRP A 80 -0.31 3.51 -11.94
C TRP A 80 0.97 2.74 -11.65
N TYR A 81 0.85 1.66 -10.90
CA TYR A 81 1.95 0.74 -10.63
C TYR A 81 1.57 -0.68 -11.05
N ARG A 82 2.57 -1.44 -11.51
CA ARG A 82 2.44 -2.84 -11.91
C ARG A 82 3.12 -3.78 -10.93
N TRP A 83 2.39 -4.81 -10.51
CA TRP A 83 2.95 -5.99 -9.88
C TRP A 83 3.20 -7.09 -10.93
N GLU A 84 4.43 -7.15 -11.45
CA GLU A 84 4.75 -8.02 -12.58
C GLU A 84 4.45 -9.50 -12.30
N SER A 85 4.87 -10.02 -11.14
CA SER A 85 4.72 -11.45 -10.81
C SER A 85 3.28 -11.91 -10.60
N LYS A 86 2.33 -10.97 -10.42
CA LYS A 86 0.89 -11.26 -10.31
C LYS A 86 0.10 -10.78 -11.53
N ASN A 87 0.74 -10.10 -12.49
CA ASN A 87 0.10 -9.45 -13.62
C ASN A 87 -1.08 -8.53 -13.20
N MET A 88 -0.84 -7.71 -12.17
CA MET A 88 -1.84 -6.78 -11.63
C MET A 88 -1.37 -5.34 -11.80
N GLU A 89 -2.32 -4.42 -11.97
CA GLU A 89 -2.07 -2.97 -11.95
C GLU A 89 -3.02 -2.30 -10.96
N GLY A 90 -2.55 -1.24 -10.34
CA GLY A 90 -3.35 -0.42 -9.45
C GLY A 90 -2.95 1.05 -9.52
N TRP A 91 -3.93 1.92 -9.40
CA TRP A 91 -3.73 3.36 -9.37
C TRP A 91 -3.66 3.88 -7.94
N LEU A 92 -2.54 4.50 -7.58
CA LEU A 92 -2.37 5.20 -6.31
C LEU A 92 -2.72 6.68 -6.50
N CYS A 93 -3.68 7.16 -5.71
CA CYS A 93 -4.14 8.54 -5.72
C CYS A 93 -3.05 9.52 -5.27
N PRO A 94 -3.27 10.85 -5.41
CA PRO A 94 -2.34 11.87 -4.94
C PRO A 94 -2.00 11.81 -3.44
N ALA A 95 -2.78 11.09 -2.61
CA ALA A 95 -2.46 10.90 -1.20
C ALA A 95 -1.09 10.24 -0.97
N MET A 96 -0.58 9.47 -1.95
CA MET A 96 0.79 8.93 -1.92
C MET A 96 1.85 10.02 -1.72
N PHE A 97 1.61 11.24 -2.23
CA PHE A 97 2.54 12.36 -2.08
C PHE A 97 2.62 12.94 -0.67
N LYS A 98 1.76 12.49 0.25
CA LYS A 98 1.94 12.74 1.69
C LYS A 98 3.12 11.97 2.28
N TYR A 99 3.58 10.92 1.58
CA TYR A 99 4.71 10.06 1.99
C TYR A 99 5.95 10.25 1.12
N PHE A 100 5.78 10.66 -0.14
CA PHE A 100 6.87 10.83 -1.10
C PHE A 100 6.82 12.20 -1.76
N THR A 101 7.99 12.81 -1.97
CA THR A 101 8.09 14.10 -2.67
C THR A 101 7.78 13.99 -4.17
N GLN A 102 7.91 12.79 -4.74
CA GLN A 102 7.61 12.46 -6.13
C GLN A 102 7.23 10.97 -6.21
N ALA A 103 6.61 10.54 -7.31
CA ALA A 103 6.25 9.14 -7.50
C ALA A 103 7.54 8.32 -7.59
N PRO A 104 7.78 7.36 -6.68
CA PRO A 104 8.98 6.56 -6.76
C PRO A 104 8.89 5.62 -7.98
N PRO A 105 9.98 5.40 -8.73
CA PRO A 105 9.98 4.47 -9.87
C PRO A 105 9.63 3.02 -9.48
N LYS A 106 9.90 2.68 -8.21
CA LYS A 106 9.57 1.40 -7.60
C LYS A 106 9.00 1.61 -6.21
N LEU A 107 8.01 0.79 -5.85
CA LEU A 107 7.44 0.73 -4.51
C LEU A 107 7.54 -0.70 -3.99
N TYR A 108 8.23 -0.88 -2.88
CA TYR A 108 8.40 -2.16 -2.20
C TYR A 108 7.40 -2.24 -1.06
N CYS A 109 6.64 -3.33 -0.98
CA CYS A 109 5.59 -3.50 0.03
C CYS A 109 5.73 -4.80 0.81
N LYS A 110 5.28 -4.78 2.07
CA LYS A 110 5.14 -5.97 2.93
C LYS A 110 3.91 -5.82 3.82
N ALA A 111 3.07 -6.83 3.87
CA ALA A 111 1.99 -6.95 4.82
C ALA A 111 2.39 -7.88 5.97
N GLU A 112 2.05 -7.50 7.20
CA GLU A 112 2.27 -8.27 8.40
C GLU A 112 1.00 -8.36 9.24
N GLN A 113 0.76 -9.53 9.82
CA GLN A 113 -0.33 -9.73 10.77
C GLN A 113 -0.10 -8.87 12.02
N ILE A 114 -1.13 -8.14 12.46
CA ILE A 114 -1.13 -7.50 13.78
C ILE A 114 -1.41 -8.59 14.81
N LYS A 115 -0.41 -8.93 15.62
CA LYS A 115 -0.62 -9.80 16.77
C LYS A 115 -1.29 -8.98 17.88
N PRO A 116 -2.31 -9.51 18.56
CA PRO A 116 -2.79 -8.89 19.79
C PRO A 116 -1.63 -8.76 20.76
N SER A 117 -1.50 -7.59 21.40
CA SER A 117 -0.62 -7.44 22.55
C SER A 117 -1.10 -8.42 23.62
N THR A 118 -0.30 -9.46 23.90
CA THR A 118 -0.48 -10.34 25.06
C THR A 118 -0.48 -9.55 26.36
#